data_AF-A0A1Y4HAD1-F1
#
_entry.id   AF-A0A1Y4HAD1-F1
#
_cell.length_a   1.000
_cell.length_b   1.000
_cell.length_c   1.000
_cell.angle_alpha   90.00
_cell.angle_beta   90.00
_cell.angle_gamma   90.00
#
_symmetry.space_group_name_H-M   'P 1'
#
loop_
_entity.id
_entity.type
_entity.pdbx_description
1 polymer ?
#
loop_
_entity_poly.entity_id
_entity_poly.type
_entity_poly.pdbx_seq_one_letter_code
_entity_poly.pdbx_strand_id
1 'polypeptide(L)'
;MYRIEEELILRAGLTSGLLLFIKLRFPEKRLPFVLEYSLSKGGSAMQNIINYISDNQSTILVIIIALLAGSLLWRVTKRVASIILSVAVLLFTLSLFGVTGNDIRYVVQTGWSIGQNMFQETKDFFNGMQDGDGAIHSKLDLPASSKPIEISTEPGSEAVVHFINVGQADSTLIQNGEDTILVDCGNRDDAALVIEYLNGLGIEQIDYFVATHPHEDHIGCAGEILTNFEVDTLLKPDVENDTACYRNMMEAAEKNNVNIVYPEAGETFQLTQSSFQVLGPIEIDKEDLNNDSIVLRYDFGETSFLLAGDAERESEHAILDAGFNVAADVLKVGHHGSSTSTSYPWLREIMPQYAVIMCGKDNSYGHPHDETTSKLRDAEVELYRTDENGTIVFISDGEDLRVETEF
;
A
#
# COMPACT_ATOMS: atom_id res chain seq x y z
N MET A 1 4.93 -38.34 -9.75
CA MET A 1 3.49 -38.11 -9.54
C MET A 1 3.26 -36.66 -9.94
N TYR A 2 2.83 -36.43 -11.18
CA TYR A 2 2.79 -35.09 -11.79
C TYR A 2 1.50 -34.37 -11.38
N ARG A 3 1.63 -33.12 -10.93
CA ARG A 3 0.52 -32.25 -10.53
C ARG A 3 0.14 -31.39 -11.73
N ILE A 4 -1.10 -31.48 -12.18
CA ILE A 4 -1.68 -30.58 -13.17
C ILE A 4 -2.29 -29.43 -12.36
N GLU A 5 -1.85 -28.19 -12.61
CA GLU A 5 -2.53 -27.00 -12.12
C GLU A 5 -3.30 -26.42 -13.30
N GLU A 6 -4.64 -26.52 -13.24
CA GLU A 6 -5.55 -25.90 -14.22
C GLU A 6 -5.98 -24.54 -13.69
N GLU A 7 -5.71 -23.48 -14.45
CA GLU A 7 -6.27 -22.15 -14.21
C GLU A 7 -7.13 -21.80 -15.42
N LEU A 8 -8.45 -21.74 -15.22
CA LEU A 8 -9.43 -21.41 -16.25
C LEU A 8 -9.88 -19.95 -16.06
N ILE A 9 -9.47 -19.06 -16.94
CA ILE A 9 -9.89 -17.64 -16.90
C ILE A 9 -10.94 -17.42 -17.98
N LEU A 10 -12.18 -17.13 -17.58
CA LEU A 10 -13.28 -16.70 -18.46
C LEU A 10 -13.45 -15.18 -18.34
N ARG A 11 -13.26 -14.43 -19.43
CA ARG A 11 -13.63 -13.01 -19.52
C ARG A 11 -14.76 -12.84 -20.54
N ALA A 12 -15.85 -12.18 -20.15
CA ALA A 12 -16.95 -11.80 -21.03
C ALA A 12 -16.81 -10.33 -21.43
N GLY A 13 -16.75 -10.05 -22.73
CA GLY A 13 -16.83 -8.70 -23.29
C GLY A 13 -18.09 -8.55 -24.15
N LEU A 14 -18.80 -7.44 -23.98
CA LEU A 14 -19.93 -7.05 -24.82
C LEU A 14 -19.41 -6.61 -26.20
N THR A 15 -19.99 -7.21 -27.24
CA THR A 15 -19.76 -7.01 -28.68
C THR A 15 -18.47 -7.62 -29.27
N SER A 16 -18.68 -8.74 -29.98
CA SER A 16 -17.75 -9.48 -30.87
C SER A 16 -16.54 -10.20 -30.26
N GLY A 17 -16.79 -11.43 -29.79
CA GLY A 17 -15.79 -12.52 -29.74
C GLY A 17 -15.25 -12.83 -28.34
N LEU A 18 -15.58 -14.02 -27.81
CA LEU A 18 -14.97 -14.54 -26.58
C LEU A 18 -13.58 -15.12 -26.92
N LEU A 19 -12.51 -14.56 -26.35
CA LEU A 19 -11.16 -15.12 -26.43
C LEU A 19 -10.91 -16.03 -25.23
N LEU A 20 -10.61 -17.30 -25.49
CA LEU A 20 -10.22 -18.29 -24.49
C LEU A 20 -8.69 -18.43 -24.50
N PHE A 21 -8.03 -18.06 -23.41
CA PHE A 21 -6.60 -18.29 -23.23
C PHE A 21 -6.39 -19.54 -22.38
N ILE A 22 -5.71 -20.55 -22.94
CA ILE A 22 -5.24 -21.71 -22.18
C ILE A 22 -3.71 -21.69 -22.23
N LYS A 23 -3.07 -21.39 -21.09
CA LYS A 23 -1.61 -21.35 -20.96
C LYS A 23 -1.13 -22.62 -20.27
N LEU A 24 -0.64 -23.59 -21.05
CA LEU A 24 -0.03 -24.80 -20.50
C LEU A 24 1.47 -24.58 -20.30
N ARG A 25 1.95 -24.62 -19.05
CA ARG A 25 3.38 -24.61 -18.72
C ARG A 25 3.89 -26.04 -18.58
N PHE A 26 4.92 -26.39 -19.34
CA PHE A 26 5.71 -27.60 -19.12
C PHE A 26 7.04 -27.23 -18.46
N PRO A 27 7.48 -27.96 -17.43
CA PRO A 27 8.80 -27.75 -16.87
C PRO A 27 9.82 -28.34 -17.86
N GLU A 28 10.74 -27.48 -18.28
CA GLU A 28 11.90 -27.74 -19.14
C GLU A 28 11.70 -27.55 -20.67
N LYS A 29 12.45 -26.55 -21.17
CA LYS A 29 12.67 -26.07 -22.55
C LYS A 29 11.70 -25.01 -23.09
N ARG A 30 12.29 -23.81 -23.29
CA ARG A 30 11.75 -22.72 -24.10
C ARG A 30 11.56 -23.19 -25.54
N LEU A 31 10.34 -23.12 -26.06
CA LEU A 31 10.01 -22.99 -27.48
C LEU A 31 8.66 -22.24 -27.58
N PRO A 32 8.53 -21.19 -28.41
CA PRO A 32 7.26 -20.51 -28.59
C PRO A 32 6.45 -21.28 -29.64
N PHE A 33 5.34 -21.87 -29.25
CA PHE A 33 4.27 -22.18 -30.18
C PHE A 33 3.05 -21.41 -29.73
N VAL A 34 2.74 -20.35 -30.47
CA VAL A 34 1.44 -19.69 -30.44
C VAL A 34 0.55 -20.48 -31.40
N LEU A 35 -0.44 -21.20 -30.88
CA LEU A 35 -1.51 -21.76 -31.69
C LEU A 35 -2.56 -20.65 -31.86
N GLU A 36 -2.43 -19.90 -32.95
CA GLU A 36 -3.46 -18.98 -33.40
C GLU A 36 -4.63 -19.79 -33.97
N TYR A 37 -5.73 -19.87 -33.22
CA TYR A 37 -6.97 -20.45 -33.72
C TYR A 37 -7.91 -19.32 -34.16
N SER A 38 -7.94 -19.04 -35.46
CA SER A 38 -8.95 -18.16 -36.05
C SER A 38 -10.31 -18.88 -36.03
N LEU A 39 -11.19 -18.45 -35.13
CA LEU A 39 -12.58 -18.88 -35.09
C LEU A 39 -13.35 -18.24 -36.24
N SER A 40 -13.31 -18.84 -37.42
CA SER A 40 -14.30 -18.55 -38.47
C SER A 40 -15.44 -19.56 -38.55
N LYS A 41 -15.40 -20.71 -37.85
CA LYS A 41 -16.52 -21.68 -37.77
C LYS A 41 -16.46 -22.53 -36.48
N GLY A 42 -17.20 -22.18 -35.43
CA GLY A 42 -17.16 -22.94 -34.17
C GLY A 42 -18.24 -22.65 -33.13
N GLY A 43 -19.42 -22.14 -33.51
CA GLY A 43 -20.45 -21.71 -32.55
C GLY A 43 -21.10 -22.81 -31.69
N SER A 44 -20.96 -24.09 -32.02
CA SER A 44 -21.65 -25.18 -31.31
C SER A 44 -20.91 -25.70 -30.06
N ALA A 45 -19.58 -25.69 -30.05
CA ALA A 45 -18.80 -26.24 -28.94
C ALA A 45 -18.86 -25.35 -27.68
N MET A 46 -18.77 -24.03 -27.88
CA MET A 46 -18.87 -23.06 -26.78
C MET A 46 -20.28 -23.02 -26.18
N GLN A 47 -21.30 -23.13 -27.04
CA GLN A 47 -22.69 -23.20 -26.59
C GLN A 47 -22.95 -24.48 -25.77
N ASN A 48 -22.33 -25.60 -26.14
CA ASN A 48 -22.44 -26.84 -25.37
C ASN A 48 -21.77 -26.73 -23.99
N ILE A 49 -20.66 -25.99 -23.87
CA ILE A 49 -19.99 -25.73 -22.57
C ILE A 49 -20.86 -24.82 -21.70
N ILE A 50 -21.42 -23.75 -22.27
CA ILE A 50 -22.31 -22.82 -21.56
C ILE A 50 -23.57 -23.56 -21.09
N ASN A 51 -24.18 -24.37 -21.96
CA ASN A 51 -25.34 -25.19 -21.60
C ASN A 51 -24.98 -26.21 -20.52
N TYR A 52 -23.81 -26.87 -20.61
CA TYR A 52 -23.36 -27.81 -19.60
C TYR A 52 -23.14 -27.14 -18.23
N ILE A 53 -22.52 -25.96 -18.18
CA ILE A 53 -22.33 -25.19 -16.95
C ILE A 53 -23.68 -24.76 -16.40
N SER A 54 -24.59 -24.26 -17.25
CA SER A 54 -25.94 -23.84 -16.88
C SER A 54 -26.78 -25.00 -16.32
N ASP A 55 -26.70 -26.17 -16.93
CA ASP A 55 -27.47 -27.35 -16.54
C ASP A 55 -26.91 -28.01 -15.26
N ASN A 56 -25.68 -27.70 -14.86
CA ASN A 56 -24.98 -28.31 -13.72
C ASN A 56 -24.53 -27.30 -12.65
N GLN A 57 -25.09 -26.08 -12.63
CA GLN A 57 -24.67 -24.98 -11.74
C GLN A 57 -24.60 -25.40 -10.26
N SER A 58 -25.59 -26.13 -9.77
CA SER A 58 -25.65 -26.60 -8.38
C SER A 58 -24.52 -27.58 -8.04
N THR A 59 -24.16 -28.47 -8.99
CA THR A 59 -23.08 -29.44 -8.82
C THR A 59 -21.71 -28.78 -8.85
N ILE A 60 -21.52 -27.81 -9.75
CA ILE A 60 -20.29 -27.01 -9.85
C ILE A 60 -20.09 -26.18 -8.58
N LEU A 61 -21.16 -25.56 -8.06
CA LEU A 61 -21.12 -24.79 -6.82
C LEU A 61 -20.71 -25.64 -5.62
N VAL A 62 -21.25 -26.86 -5.50
CA VAL A 62 -20.87 -27.80 -4.43
C VAL A 62 -19.38 -28.19 -4.52
N ILE A 63 -18.86 -28.40 -5.73
CA ILE A 63 -17.43 -28.71 -5.93
C ILE A 63 -16.55 -27.52 -5.52
N ILE A 64 -16.93 -26.29 -5.90
CA ILE A 64 -16.21 -25.07 -5.51
C ILE A 64 -16.20 -24.90 -3.99
N ILE A 65 -17.35 -25.06 -3.33
CA ILE A 65 -17.45 -24.99 -1.87
C ILE A 65 -16.58 -26.07 -1.20
N ALA A 66 -16.58 -27.30 -1.73
CA ALA A 66 -15.74 -28.37 -1.21
C ALA A 66 -14.23 -28.10 -1.38
N LEU A 67 -13.83 -27.49 -2.51
CA LEU A 67 -12.45 -27.10 -2.77
C LEU A 67 -12.00 -25.93 -1.88
N LEU A 68 -12.85 -24.92 -1.70
CA LEU A 68 -12.60 -23.81 -0.79
C LEU A 68 -12.51 -24.28 0.66
N ALA A 69 -13.45 -25.13 1.11
CA ALA A 69 -13.43 -25.73 2.44
C ALA A 69 -12.18 -26.59 2.64
N GLY A 70 -11.78 -27.40 1.65
CA GLY A 70 -10.55 -28.18 1.69
C GLY A 70 -9.29 -27.31 1.76
N SER A 71 -9.25 -26.21 1.00
CA SER A 71 -8.15 -25.25 1.02
C SER A 71 -8.02 -24.54 2.37
N LEU A 72 -9.16 -24.19 2.99
CA LEU A 72 -9.23 -23.55 4.29
C LEU A 72 -8.81 -24.53 5.39
N LEU A 73 -9.30 -25.77 5.34
CA LEU A 73 -8.91 -26.84 6.26
C LEU A 73 -7.40 -27.12 6.18
N TRP A 74 -6.82 -27.08 4.97
CA TRP A 74 -5.38 -27.25 4.74
C TRP A 74 -4.56 -26.08 5.29
N ARG A 75 -5.02 -24.83 5.11
CA ARG A 75 -4.36 -23.63 5.66
C ARG A 75 -4.42 -23.63 7.20
N VAL A 76 -5.56 -24.00 7.78
CA VAL A 76 -5.75 -24.11 9.23
C VAL A 76 -4.87 -25.23 9.79
N THR A 77 -4.85 -26.41 9.17
CA THR A 77 -4.00 -27.52 9.65
C THR A 77 -2.50 -27.19 9.57
N LYS A 78 -2.04 -26.52 8.51
CA LYS A 78 -0.66 -26.00 8.45
C LYS A 78 -0.36 -24.95 9.52
N ARG A 79 -1.28 -24.01 9.78
CA ARG A 79 -1.11 -23.01 10.84
C ARG A 79 -1.07 -23.66 12.22
N VAL A 80 -1.96 -24.59 12.51
CA VAL A 80 -1.97 -25.33 13.79
C VAL A 80 -0.69 -26.15 13.97
N ALA A 81 -0.21 -26.85 12.94
CA ALA A 81 1.04 -27.58 13.00
C ALA A 81 2.27 -26.66 13.21
N SER A 82 2.28 -25.50 12.56
CA SER A 82 3.31 -24.47 12.74
C SER A 82 3.31 -23.90 14.17
N ILE A 83 2.14 -23.58 14.71
CA ILE A 83 2.00 -23.09 16.09
C ILE A 83 2.47 -24.13 17.10
N ILE A 84 2.09 -25.40 16.93
CA ILE A 84 2.54 -26.49 17.81
C ILE A 84 4.07 -26.62 17.77
N LEU A 85 4.66 -26.52 16.58
CA LEU A 85 6.11 -26.60 16.41
C LEU A 85 6.82 -25.39 17.06
N SER A 86 6.32 -24.18 16.86
CA SER A 86 6.86 -22.95 17.48
C SER A 86 6.77 -22.98 19.00
N VAL A 87 5.65 -23.47 19.55
CA VAL A 87 5.49 -23.66 21.00
C VAL A 87 6.46 -24.73 21.52
N ALA A 88 6.64 -25.82 20.79
CA ALA A 88 7.61 -26.87 21.18
C ALA A 88 9.06 -26.34 21.18
N VAL A 89 9.43 -25.52 20.18
CA VAL A 89 10.74 -24.87 20.11
C VAL A 89 10.93 -23.88 21.24
N LEU A 90 9.93 -23.05 21.54
CA LEU A 90 9.96 -22.09 22.64
C LEU A 90 10.09 -22.77 24.01
N LEU A 91 9.35 -23.86 24.23
CA LEU A 91 9.45 -24.64 25.47
C LEU A 91 10.82 -25.31 25.62
N PHE A 92 11.37 -25.79 24.51
CA PHE A 92 12.72 -26.35 24.48
C PHE A 92 13.79 -25.29 24.76
N THR A 93 13.71 -24.11 24.14
CA THR A 93 14.67 -23.01 24.40
C THR A 93 14.58 -22.53 25.84
N LEU A 94 13.39 -22.30 26.38
CA LEU A 94 13.22 -21.91 27.79
C LEU A 94 13.80 -22.95 28.76
N SER A 95 13.72 -24.25 28.43
CA SER A 95 14.35 -25.30 29.24
C SER A 95 15.89 -25.26 29.22
N LEU A 96 16.51 -24.82 28.11
CA LEU A 96 17.96 -24.64 28.01
C LEU A 96 18.47 -23.47 28.87
N PHE A 97 17.61 -22.49 29.15
CA PHE A 97 17.91 -21.33 30.01
C PHE A 97 17.50 -21.54 31.48
N GLY A 98 17.21 -22.76 31.90
CA GLY A 98 16.97 -23.12 33.30
C GLY A 98 15.62 -22.68 33.87
N VAL A 99 14.67 -22.29 33.01
CA VAL A 99 13.30 -21.97 33.42
C VAL A 99 12.63 -23.24 33.97
N THR A 100 12.12 -23.18 35.21
CA THR A 100 11.63 -24.36 35.89
C THR A 100 10.27 -24.82 35.34
N GLY A 101 9.95 -26.11 35.50
CA GLY A 101 8.69 -26.66 35.02
C GLY A 101 7.42 -26.02 35.61
N ASN A 102 7.54 -25.29 36.73
CA ASN A 102 6.42 -24.57 37.33
C ASN A 102 6.16 -23.23 36.62
N ASP A 103 7.23 -22.52 36.23
CA ASP A 103 7.13 -21.24 35.49
C ASP A 103 6.61 -21.48 34.07
N ILE A 104 7.04 -22.58 33.45
CA ILE A 104 6.51 -23.03 32.15
C ILE A 104 5.01 -23.35 32.24
N ARG A 105 4.56 -24.03 33.31
CA ARG A 105 3.12 -24.30 33.50
C ARG A 105 2.32 -23.02 33.67
N TYR A 106 2.85 -22.03 34.38
CA TYR A 106 2.19 -20.73 34.55
C TYR A 106 2.01 -20.03 33.21
N VAL A 107 3.05 -19.95 32.39
CA VAL A 107 2.99 -19.33 31.05
C VAL A 107 2.00 -20.06 30.14
N VAL A 108 2.02 -21.40 30.14
CA VAL A 108 1.09 -22.21 29.33
C VAL A 108 -0.35 -22.07 29.81
N GLN A 109 -0.61 -22.03 31.12
CA GLN A 109 -1.95 -21.85 31.67
C GLN A 109 -2.51 -20.46 31.39
N THR A 110 -1.69 -19.41 31.52
CA THR A 110 -2.09 -18.05 31.20
C THR A 110 -2.39 -17.90 29.71
N GLY A 111 -1.53 -18.42 28.83
CA GLY A 111 -1.77 -18.43 27.39
C GLY A 111 -3.02 -19.23 26.99
N TRP A 112 -3.28 -20.37 27.65
CA TRP A 112 -4.49 -21.16 27.43
C TRP A 112 -5.75 -20.40 27.85
N SER A 113 -5.73 -19.71 29.00
CA SER A 113 -6.85 -18.91 29.48
C SER A 113 -7.16 -17.74 28.55
N ILE A 114 -6.13 -17.06 28.04
CA ILE A 114 -6.29 -15.95 27.07
C ILE A 114 -6.91 -16.48 25.77
N GLY A 115 -6.40 -17.60 25.25
CA GLY A 115 -6.95 -18.23 24.05
C GLY A 115 -8.41 -18.69 24.20
N GLN A 116 -8.79 -19.20 25.37
CA GLN A 116 -10.18 -19.57 25.65
C GLN A 116 -11.11 -18.36 25.70
N ASN A 117 -10.67 -17.26 26.30
CA ASN A 117 -11.45 -16.02 26.36
C ASN A 117 -11.66 -15.43 24.95
N MET A 118 -10.61 -15.33 24.14
CA MET A 118 -10.71 -14.86 22.75
C MET A 118 -11.62 -15.75 21.88
N PHE A 119 -11.53 -17.08 22.05
CA PHE A 119 -12.40 -18.00 21.32
C PHE A 119 -13.86 -17.85 21.73
N GLN A 120 -14.12 -17.62 23.02
CA GLN A 120 -15.46 -17.40 23.54
C GLN A 120 -16.04 -16.07 23.05
N GLU A 121 -15.27 -14.98 23.07
CA GLU A 121 -15.65 -13.68 22.50
C GLU A 121 -15.97 -13.77 21.00
N THR A 122 -15.13 -14.50 20.25
CA THR A 122 -15.35 -14.74 18.81
C THR A 122 -16.63 -15.53 18.57
N LYS A 123 -16.89 -16.56 19.40
CA LYS A 123 -18.09 -17.39 19.31
C LYS A 123 -19.35 -16.59 19.66
N ASP A 124 -19.27 -15.71 20.65
CA ASP A 124 -20.38 -14.86 21.08
C ASP A 124 -20.67 -13.77 20.03
N PHE A 125 -19.65 -13.25 19.36
CA PHE A 125 -19.78 -12.38 18.18
C PHE A 125 -20.52 -13.07 17.03
N PHE A 126 -20.15 -14.31 16.68
CA PHE A 126 -20.84 -15.05 15.59
C PHE A 126 -22.25 -15.51 15.96
N ASN A 127 -22.50 -15.86 17.23
CA ASN A 127 -23.85 -16.18 17.70
C ASN A 127 -24.75 -14.93 17.71
N GLY A 128 -24.19 -13.76 17.98
CA GLY A 128 -24.90 -12.47 17.90
C GLY A 128 -25.36 -12.08 16.49
N MET A 129 -24.83 -12.70 15.44
CA MET A 129 -25.32 -12.53 14.06
C MET A 129 -26.53 -13.42 13.69
N GLN A 130 -26.90 -14.39 14.53
CA GLN A 130 -27.94 -15.37 14.21
C GLN A 130 -29.33 -15.08 14.79
N ASP A 131 -29.44 -14.10 15.70
CA ASP A 131 -30.71 -13.77 16.34
C ASP A 131 -31.42 -12.60 15.64
N GLY A 132 -32.37 -12.95 14.76
CA GLY A 132 -33.63 -12.23 14.55
C GLY A 132 -33.60 -10.86 13.86
N ASP A 133 -34.13 -10.85 12.62
CA ASP A 133 -34.39 -9.71 11.72
C ASP A 133 -33.15 -9.10 11.05
N GLY A 134 -32.92 -9.52 9.80
CA GLY A 134 -31.83 -9.12 8.91
C GLY A 134 -31.83 -7.63 8.51
N ALA A 135 -31.61 -6.76 9.47
CA ALA A 135 -31.15 -5.39 9.28
C ALA A 135 -29.76 -5.26 9.91
N ILE A 136 -28.79 -4.81 9.13
CA ILE A 136 -27.43 -4.53 9.63
C ILE A 136 -27.50 -3.26 10.47
N HIS A 137 -27.71 -3.40 11.77
CA HIS A 137 -27.55 -2.32 12.74
C HIS A 137 -26.79 -2.80 13.98
N SER A 138 -25.51 -2.48 14.04
CA SER A 138 -24.76 -2.16 15.27
C SER A 138 -23.39 -1.64 14.81
N LYS A 139 -23.15 -0.33 14.89
CA LYS A 139 -22.41 0.31 15.99
C LYS A 139 -21.25 -0.58 16.47
N LEU A 140 -20.16 -0.50 15.71
CA LEU A 140 -18.85 -0.87 16.17
C LEU A 140 -18.38 0.26 17.10
N ASP A 141 -18.57 0.10 18.42
CA ASP A 141 -17.83 0.93 19.38
C ASP A 141 -16.39 0.42 19.37
N LEU A 142 -15.61 0.92 18.41
CA LEU A 142 -14.15 0.81 18.42
C LEU A 142 -13.64 1.52 19.68
N PRO A 143 -12.63 0.97 20.38
CA PRO A 143 -12.01 1.69 21.48
C PRO A 143 -11.40 2.98 20.95
N ALA A 144 -12.05 4.11 21.24
CA ALA A 144 -11.45 5.42 21.09
C ALA A 144 -10.25 5.51 22.04
N SER A 145 -9.04 5.39 21.50
CA SER A 145 -7.81 5.83 22.16
C SER A 145 -6.59 5.77 21.23
N SER A 146 -6.53 6.65 20.25
CA SER A 146 -5.42 7.60 20.25
C SER A 146 -6.00 8.91 20.78
N LYS A 147 -5.28 9.60 21.68
CA LYS A 147 -5.68 10.97 22.01
C LYS A 147 -5.69 11.74 20.69
N PRO A 148 -6.69 12.61 20.44
CA PRO A 148 -6.54 13.62 19.40
C PRO A 148 -5.20 14.31 19.65
N ILE A 149 -4.32 14.29 18.65
CA ILE A 149 -3.11 15.11 18.67
C ILE A 149 -3.66 16.54 18.77
N GLU A 150 -3.44 17.20 19.91
CA GLU A 150 -3.75 18.62 20.06
C GLU A 150 -2.74 19.39 19.22
N ILE A 151 -3.04 19.53 17.92
CA ILE A 151 -2.31 20.41 17.01
C ILE A 151 -2.55 21.84 17.51
N SER A 152 -1.47 22.57 17.78
CA SER A 152 -1.58 23.92 18.28
C SER A 152 -2.20 24.80 17.19
N THR A 153 -3.35 25.40 17.51
CA THR A 153 -4.17 26.14 16.53
C THR A 153 -3.74 27.60 16.37
N GLU A 154 -2.46 27.94 16.56
CA GLU A 154 -1.96 29.24 16.08
C GLU A 154 -1.79 29.09 14.57
N PRO A 155 -2.62 29.75 13.74
CA PRO A 155 -2.55 29.60 12.29
C PRO A 155 -1.15 29.98 11.81
N GLY A 156 -0.46 29.01 11.21
CA GLY A 156 0.81 29.22 10.52
C GLY A 156 2.07 29.22 11.38
N SER A 157 2.24 28.24 12.28
CA SER A 157 3.53 28.01 12.97
C SER A 157 4.10 26.61 12.80
N GLU A 158 3.30 25.62 12.41
CA GLU A 158 3.77 24.24 12.27
C GLU A 158 3.43 23.66 10.90
N ALA A 159 4.32 22.81 10.38
CA ALA A 159 4.05 21.91 9.27
C ALA A 159 3.91 20.49 9.81
N VAL A 160 2.85 19.79 9.41
CA VAL A 160 2.55 18.42 9.85
C VAL A 160 2.56 17.49 8.64
N VAL A 161 3.41 16.46 8.68
CA VAL A 161 3.58 15.49 7.60
C VAL A 161 3.20 14.11 8.11
N HIS A 162 2.11 13.57 7.56
CA HIS A 162 1.53 12.28 7.93
C HIS A 162 1.89 11.23 6.87
N PHE A 163 2.64 10.21 7.26
CA PHE A 163 2.82 8.99 6.47
C PHE A 163 1.73 8.00 6.91
N ILE A 164 0.61 8.01 6.19
CA ILE A 164 -0.61 7.30 6.57
C ILE A 164 -0.41 5.81 6.34
N ASN A 165 -0.71 4.99 7.35
CA ASN A 165 -0.61 3.54 7.23
C ASN A 165 -1.76 2.96 6.38
N VAL A 166 -1.52 2.84 5.09
CA VAL A 166 -2.39 2.21 4.08
C VAL A 166 -1.91 0.81 3.69
N GLY A 167 -1.07 0.17 4.52
CA GLY A 167 -0.51 -1.15 4.21
C GLY A 167 0.62 -1.08 3.18
N GLN A 168 0.62 -2.00 2.20
CA GLN A 168 1.62 -2.01 1.13
C GLN A 168 1.23 -1.00 0.05
N ALA A 169 1.44 0.27 0.37
CA ALA A 169 1.06 1.41 -0.45
C ALA A 169 1.60 2.72 0.13
N ASP A 170 1.42 3.80 -0.62
CA ASP A 170 1.83 5.15 -0.27
C ASP A 170 0.65 6.10 -0.16
N SER A 171 0.61 6.88 0.92
CA SER A 171 -0.34 7.99 1.11
C SER A 171 0.26 8.95 2.14
N THR A 172 0.76 10.09 1.67
CA THR A 172 1.42 11.09 2.51
C THR A 172 0.63 12.40 2.47
N LEU A 173 0.21 12.89 3.63
CA LEU A 173 -0.47 14.17 3.77
C LEU A 173 0.47 15.20 4.37
N ILE A 174 0.55 16.39 3.78
CA ILE A 174 1.28 17.54 4.32
C ILE A 174 0.28 18.66 4.59
N GLN A 175 0.32 19.22 5.79
CA GLN A 175 -0.49 20.37 6.18
C GLN A 175 0.40 21.48 6.73
N ASN A 176 0.23 22.71 6.26
CA ASN A 176 0.90 23.87 6.83
C ASN A 176 -0.01 25.09 6.77
N GLY A 177 -0.59 25.46 7.92
CA GLY A 177 -1.62 26.50 7.96
C GLY A 177 -2.87 26.08 7.19
N GLU A 178 -3.24 26.84 6.17
CA GLU A 178 -4.37 26.53 5.29
C GLU A 178 -3.98 25.62 4.11
N ASP A 179 -2.68 25.48 3.83
CA ASP A 179 -2.19 24.70 2.69
C ASP A 179 -2.23 23.19 3.00
N THR A 180 -2.83 22.42 2.10
CA THR A 180 -2.97 20.97 2.17
C THR A 180 -2.47 20.29 0.89
N ILE A 181 -1.51 19.39 1.04
CA ILE A 181 -0.96 18.59 -0.05
C ILE A 181 -1.18 17.11 0.26
N LEU A 182 -1.78 16.38 -0.67
CA LEU A 182 -1.82 14.93 -0.62
C LEU A 182 -0.86 14.37 -1.68
N VAL A 183 0.09 13.52 -1.27
CA VAL A 183 1.02 12.84 -2.16
C VAL A 183 0.70 11.36 -2.12
N ASP A 184 0.20 10.84 -3.25
CA ASP A 184 -0.38 9.51 -3.39
C ASP A 184 -1.56 9.26 -2.42
N CYS A 185 -2.25 8.13 -2.58
CA CYS A 185 -3.51 7.85 -1.90
C CYS A 185 -3.79 6.36 -1.66
N GLY A 186 -2.77 5.51 -1.80
CA GLY A 186 -2.83 4.07 -1.54
C GLY A 186 -3.56 3.25 -2.60
N ASN A 187 -3.80 1.97 -2.29
CA ASN A 187 -4.49 1.02 -3.16
C ASN A 187 -5.96 1.34 -3.28
N ARG A 188 -6.66 0.80 -4.29
CA ARG A 188 -8.12 1.01 -4.44
C ARG A 188 -8.93 0.67 -3.17
N ASP A 189 -8.53 -0.39 -2.47
CA ASP A 189 -9.24 -0.87 -1.29
C ASP A 189 -9.01 0.03 -0.05
N ASP A 190 -8.07 0.97 -0.12
CA ASP A 190 -7.72 1.89 0.98
C ASP A 190 -8.60 3.15 1.01
N ALA A 191 -9.49 3.34 0.02
CA ALA A 191 -10.21 4.60 -0.18
C ALA A 191 -11.03 5.01 1.05
N ALA A 192 -11.72 4.06 1.67
CA ALA A 192 -12.50 4.32 2.88
C ALA A 192 -11.61 4.81 4.04
N LEU A 193 -10.43 4.20 4.21
CA LEU A 193 -9.47 4.56 5.25
C LEU A 193 -8.91 5.96 5.01
N VAL A 194 -8.43 6.25 3.81
CA VAL A 194 -7.85 7.57 3.49
C VAL A 194 -8.91 8.67 3.60
N ILE A 195 -10.12 8.45 3.08
CA ILE A 195 -11.23 9.41 3.19
C ILE A 195 -11.62 9.63 4.66
N GLU A 196 -11.72 8.57 5.47
CA GLU A 196 -12.03 8.71 6.90
C GLU A 196 -10.92 9.48 7.65
N TYR A 197 -9.66 9.23 7.31
CA TYR A 197 -8.51 9.92 7.88
C TYR A 197 -8.56 11.42 7.59
N LEU A 198 -8.71 11.81 6.31
CA LEU A 198 -8.77 13.21 5.90
C LEU A 198 -10.00 13.93 6.50
N ASN A 199 -11.16 13.28 6.53
CA ASN A 199 -12.36 13.83 7.20
C ASN A 199 -12.16 13.99 8.71
N GLY A 200 -11.44 13.05 9.36
CA GLY A 200 -11.10 13.12 10.77
C GLY A 200 -10.24 14.33 11.13
N LEU A 201 -9.45 14.82 10.17
CA LEU A 201 -8.67 16.05 10.27
C LEU A 201 -9.44 17.31 9.83
N GLY A 202 -10.70 17.16 9.40
CA GLY A 202 -11.53 18.28 8.93
C GLY A 202 -11.10 18.85 7.58
N ILE A 203 -10.40 18.07 6.76
CA ILE A 203 -9.96 18.49 5.43
C ILE A 203 -11.15 18.50 4.48
N GLU A 204 -11.42 19.65 3.89
CA GLU A 204 -12.45 19.83 2.85
C GLU A 204 -11.83 20.10 1.47
N GLN A 205 -10.64 20.72 1.44
CA GLN A 205 -9.91 21.13 0.25
C GLN A 205 -8.48 20.59 0.26
N ILE A 206 -7.97 20.25 -0.93
CA ILE A 206 -6.60 19.83 -1.19
C ILE A 206 -6.05 20.75 -2.28
N ASP A 207 -5.09 21.60 -1.94
CA ASP A 207 -4.48 22.55 -2.88
C ASP A 207 -3.71 21.81 -3.98
N TYR A 208 -2.95 20.78 -3.58
CA TYR A 208 -2.20 19.94 -4.49
C TYR A 208 -2.42 18.47 -4.17
N PHE A 209 -2.99 17.73 -5.12
CA PHE A 209 -2.92 16.27 -5.12
C PHE A 209 -1.80 15.86 -6.07
N VAL A 210 -0.76 15.20 -5.56
CA VAL A 210 0.37 14.70 -6.34
C VAL A 210 0.23 13.20 -6.53
N ALA A 211 0.00 12.78 -7.77
CA ALA A 211 0.07 11.39 -8.19
C ALA A 211 1.49 11.11 -8.69
N THR A 212 2.33 10.48 -7.85
CA THR A 212 3.77 10.35 -8.16
C THR A 212 4.00 9.60 -9.45
N HIS A 213 3.33 8.46 -9.63
CA HIS A 213 3.35 7.65 -10.84
C HIS A 213 2.09 6.75 -10.91
N PRO A 214 1.78 6.09 -12.03
CA PRO A 214 0.45 5.54 -12.27
C PRO A 214 0.19 4.13 -11.69
N HIS A 215 1.00 3.65 -10.75
CA HIS A 215 0.77 2.35 -10.11
C HIS A 215 -0.37 2.38 -9.08
N GLU A 216 -1.00 1.22 -8.87
CA GLU A 216 -2.23 1.11 -8.08
C GLU A 216 -2.02 1.43 -6.60
N ASP A 217 -0.89 1.06 -6.05
CA ASP A 217 -0.48 1.31 -4.66
C ASP A 217 -0.16 2.79 -4.36
N HIS A 218 -0.26 3.65 -5.38
CA HIS A 218 -0.06 5.09 -5.32
C HIS A 218 -1.34 5.87 -5.69
N ILE A 219 -1.94 5.55 -6.84
CA ILE A 219 -3.12 6.26 -7.37
C ILE A 219 -4.42 5.48 -7.24
N GLY A 220 -4.44 4.41 -6.44
CA GLY A 220 -5.56 3.47 -6.36
C GLY A 220 -6.87 4.10 -5.93
N CYS A 221 -6.81 5.07 -5.01
CA CYS A 221 -7.95 5.84 -4.51
C CYS A 221 -8.17 7.17 -5.20
N ALA A 222 -7.38 7.51 -6.22
CA ALA A 222 -7.30 8.87 -6.73
C ALA A 222 -8.65 9.36 -7.27
N GLY A 223 -9.42 8.49 -7.93
CA GLY A 223 -10.77 8.81 -8.42
C GLY A 223 -11.76 9.13 -7.28
N GLU A 224 -11.67 8.40 -6.18
CA GLU A 224 -12.46 8.60 -4.98
C GLU A 224 -12.06 9.89 -4.26
N ILE A 225 -10.76 10.19 -4.14
CA ILE A 225 -10.27 11.46 -3.58
C ILE A 225 -10.81 12.65 -4.39
N LEU A 226 -10.61 12.63 -5.70
CA LEU A 226 -11.08 13.69 -6.62
C LEU A 226 -12.61 13.85 -6.66
N THR A 227 -13.35 12.86 -6.16
CA THR A 227 -14.82 12.91 -6.07
C THR A 227 -15.31 13.42 -4.71
N ASN A 228 -14.55 13.20 -3.63
CA ASN A 228 -14.99 13.50 -2.26
C ASN A 228 -14.39 14.79 -1.68
N PHE A 229 -13.28 15.29 -2.23
CA PHE A 229 -12.62 16.52 -1.79
C PHE A 229 -12.55 17.54 -2.92
N GLU A 230 -12.57 18.83 -2.58
CA GLU A 230 -12.24 19.88 -3.53
C GLU A 230 -10.73 19.85 -3.79
N VAL A 231 -10.33 19.57 -5.03
CA VAL A 231 -8.91 19.51 -5.42
C VAL A 231 -8.63 20.61 -6.42
N ASP A 232 -7.73 21.52 -6.07
CA ASP A 232 -7.40 22.65 -6.93
C ASP A 232 -6.52 22.20 -8.09
N THR A 233 -5.39 21.57 -7.78
CA THR A 233 -4.40 21.11 -8.76
C THR A 233 -4.03 19.64 -8.58
N LEU A 234 -4.08 18.88 -9.67
CA LEU A 234 -3.52 17.53 -9.77
C LEU A 234 -2.16 17.60 -10.46
N LEU A 235 -1.08 17.28 -9.74
CA LEU A 235 0.25 17.09 -10.30
C LEU A 235 0.45 15.63 -10.68
N LYS A 236 0.88 15.36 -11.91
CA LYS A 236 1.24 14.01 -12.36
C LYS A 236 2.34 14.05 -13.44
N PRO A 237 3.15 12.99 -13.60
CA PRO A 237 4.08 12.93 -14.72
C PRO A 237 3.33 12.88 -16.07
N ASP A 238 3.99 13.27 -17.17
CA ASP A 238 3.45 13.17 -18.54
C ASP A 238 3.51 11.72 -19.07
N VAL A 239 2.83 10.86 -18.31
CA VAL A 239 2.80 9.41 -18.48
C VAL A 239 1.35 8.96 -18.41
N GLU A 240 1.01 8.07 -19.32
CA GLU A 240 -0.32 7.48 -19.50
C GLU A 240 -0.29 6.02 -19.06
N ASN A 241 -1.42 5.51 -18.57
CA ASN A 241 -1.58 4.10 -18.21
C ASN A 241 -2.98 3.61 -18.56
N ASP A 242 -3.14 2.32 -18.89
CA ASP A 242 -4.42 1.72 -19.28
C ASP A 242 -5.11 0.96 -18.14
N THR A 243 -4.65 1.13 -16.90
CA THR A 243 -5.31 0.58 -15.71
C THR A 243 -6.66 1.25 -15.44
N ALA A 244 -7.50 0.57 -14.66
CA ALA A 244 -8.77 1.14 -14.21
C ALA A 244 -8.55 2.32 -13.25
N CYS A 245 -7.55 2.25 -12.36
CA CYS A 245 -7.24 3.33 -11.42
C CYS A 245 -6.87 4.62 -12.16
N TYR A 246 -5.96 4.53 -13.15
CA TYR A 246 -5.57 5.69 -13.94
C TYR A 246 -6.75 6.31 -14.71
N ARG A 247 -7.59 5.49 -15.36
CA ARG A 247 -8.80 6.00 -16.03
C ARG A 247 -9.76 6.67 -15.05
N ASN A 248 -10.03 6.06 -13.90
CA ASN A 248 -10.93 6.61 -12.89
C ASN A 248 -10.42 7.96 -12.36
N MET A 249 -9.11 8.08 -12.13
CA MET A 249 -8.46 9.34 -11.74
C MET A 249 -8.69 10.43 -12.79
N MET A 250 -8.36 10.14 -14.06
CA MET A 250 -8.49 11.13 -15.14
C MET A 250 -9.94 11.53 -15.40
N GLU A 251 -10.87 10.57 -15.37
CA GLU A 251 -12.32 10.83 -15.50
C GLU A 251 -12.84 11.70 -14.34
N ALA A 252 -12.40 11.44 -13.10
CA ALA A 252 -12.78 12.24 -11.95
C ALA A 252 -12.19 13.66 -12.00
N ALA A 253 -10.92 13.80 -12.40
CA ALA A 253 -10.28 15.10 -12.57
C ALA A 253 -11.01 15.95 -13.63
N GLU A 254 -11.33 15.37 -14.79
CA GLU A 254 -12.09 16.05 -15.85
C GLU A 254 -13.49 16.45 -15.36
N LYS A 255 -14.22 15.52 -14.74
CA LYS A 255 -15.58 15.76 -14.25
C LYS A 255 -15.65 16.89 -13.22
N ASN A 256 -14.64 17.01 -12.37
CA ASN A 256 -14.57 18.03 -11.32
C ASN A 256 -13.82 19.30 -11.76
N ASN A 257 -13.37 19.38 -13.02
CA ASN A 257 -12.60 20.51 -13.58
C ASN A 257 -11.31 20.81 -12.80
N VAL A 258 -10.64 19.77 -12.31
CA VAL A 258 -9.37 19.90 -11.61
C VAL A 258 -8.29 20.37 -12.57
N ASN A 259 -7.44 21.31 -12.14
CA ASN A 259 -6.32 21.78 -12.94
C ASN A 259 -5.23 20.69 -12.99
N ILE A 260 -5.05 20.04 -14.13
CA ILE A 260 -4.00 19.02 -14.30
C ILE A 260 -2.72 19.69 -14.77
N VAL A 261 -1.64 19.53 -14.00
CA VAL A 261 -0.32 20.08 -14.28
C VAL A 261 0.69 18.94 -14.39
N TYR A 262 1.58 19.07 -15.38
CA TYR A 262 2.69 18.17 -15.64
C TYR A 262 3.98 18.90 -15.22
N PRO A 263 4.41 18.79 -13.95
CA PRO A 263 5.51 19.60 -13.47
C PRO A 263 6.83 19.17 -14.10
N GLU A 264 7.71 20.14 -14.36
CA GLU A 264 9.07 19.88 -14.80
C GLU A 264 10.03 19.81 -13.61
N ALA A 265 11.08 19.01 -13.71
CA ALA A 265 12.12 18.96 -12.70
C ALA A 265 12.78 20.33 -12.51
N GLY A 266 12.92 20.76 -11.26
CA GLY A 266 13.38 22.07 -10.82
C GLY A 266 12.25 23.07 -10.55
N GLU A 267 11.01 22.79 -10.99
CA GLU A 267 9.86 23.66 -10.72
C GLU A 267 9.53 23.71 -9.23
N THR A 268 9.25 24.91 -8.73
CA THR A 268 8.96 25.16 -7.31
C THR A 268 7.57 25.76 -7.16
N PHE A 269 6.78 25.14 -6.30
CA PHE A 269 5.43 25.55 -5.94
C PHE A 269 5.48 26.25 -4.59
N GLN A 270 5.03 27.51 -4.56
CA GLN A 270 5.00 28.33 -3.36
C GLN A 270 3.68 28.11 -2.62
N LEU A 271 3.77 27.86 -1.33
CA LEU A 271 2.64 27.82 -0.39
C LEU A 271 2.66 29.09 0.45
N THR A 272 1.78 29.20 1.44
CA THR A 272 1.67 30.40 2.26
C THR A 272 2.93 30.65 3.09
N GLN A 273 3.53 29.59 3.66
CA GLN A 273 4.71 29.69 4.53
C GLN A 273 5.82 28.68 4.22
N SER A 274 5.58 27.80 3.27
CA SER A 274 6.47 26.73 2.86
C SER A 274 6.52 26.65 1.34
N SER A 275 7.30 25.72 0.81
CA SER A 275 7.31 25.43 -0.62
C SER A 275 7.64 23.98 -0.84
N PHE A 276 7.31 23.45 -2.01
CA PHE A 276 7.89 22.21 -2.49
C PHE A 276 8.48 22.38 -3.89
N GLN A 277 9.56 21.65 -4.15
CA GLN A 277 10.23 21.57 -5.43
C GLN A 277 10.09 20.16 -6.00
N VAL A 278 9.72 20.08 -7.28
CA VAL A 278 9.74 18.83 -8.04
C VAL A 278 11.18 18.60 -8.50
N LEU A 279 11.77 17.46 -8.12
CA LEU A 279 13.16 17.11 -8.45
C LEU A 279 13.25 16.10 -9.59
N GLY A 280 12.23 15.28 -9.76
CA GLY A 280 12.13 14.28 -10.80
C GLY A 280 10.68 14.05 -11.20
N PRO A 281 10.43 13.31 -12.30
CA PRO A 281 11.45 12.66 -13.14
C PRO A 281 12.23 13.65 -14.01
N ILE A 282 13.51 13.38 -14.28
CA ILE A 282 14.35 14.19 -15.20
C ILE A 282 14.01 13.89 -16.65
N GLU A 283 13.83 12.62 -16.96
CA GLU A 283 13.39 12.11 -18.26
C GLU A 283 12.30 11.08 -18.00
N ILE A 284 11.33 10.99 -18.92
CA ILE A 284 10.25 10.02 -18.84
C ILE A 284 10.72 8.66 -19.36
N ASP A 285 10.67 7.63 -18.51
CA ASP A 285 10.95 6.23 -18.79
C ASP A 285 9.67 5.39 -18.85
N LYS A 286 9.15 5.23 -20.08
CA LYS A 286 7.93 4.45 -20.32
C LYS A 286 8.11 2.93 -20.14
N GLU A 287 9.34 2.44 -19.96
CA GLU A 287 9.59 1.03 -19.69
C GLU A 287 9.51 0.71 -18.19
N ASP A 288 9.85 1.68 -17.34
CA ASP A 288 9.78 1.56 -15.89
C ASP A 288 9.12 2.78 -15.25
N LEU A 289 7.81 2.64 -15.03
CA LEU A 289 6.94 3.69 -14.48
C LEU A 289 7.34 4.11 -13.06
N ASN A 290 8.12 3.29 -12.33
CA ASN A 290 8.64 3.68 -11.03
C ASN A 290 9.62 4.86 -11.17
N ASN A 291 10.44 4.87 -12.22
CA ASN A 291 11.40 5.94 -12.48
C ASN A 291 10.73 7.23 -12.98
N ASP A 292 9.47 7.16 -13.39
CA ASP A 292 8.61 8.30 -13.69
C ASP A 292 8.01 8.96 -12.44
N SER A 293 8.33 8.46 -11.23
CA SER A 293 7.89 9.05 -9.97
C SER A 293 8.23 10.53 -9.88
N ILE A 294 7.22 11.34 -9.59
CA ILE A 294 7.45 12.69 -9.08
C ILE A 294 8.18 12.57 -7.74
N VAL A 295 9.44 13.01 -7.72
CA VAL A 295 10.23 13.13 -6.50
C VAL A 295 10.10 14.56 -5.99
N LEU A 296 9.67 14.73 -4.75
CA LEU A 296 9.41 16.04 -4.16
C LEU A 296 10.39 16.33 -3.04
N ARG A 297 10.82 17.59 -2.95
CA ARG A 297 11.40 18.17 -1.74
C ARG A 297 10.42 19.19 -1.18
N TYR A 298 9.99 19.03 0.07
CA TYR A 298 9.20 20.00 0.80
C TYR A 298 10.08 20.71 1.83
N ASP A 299 10.02 22.04 1.86
CA ASP A 299 10.82 22.88 2.76
C ASP A 299 9.90 23.78 3.60
N PHE A 300 10.12 23.78 4.92
CA PHE A 300 9.48 24.68 5.88
C PHE A 300 10.51 25.13 6.92
N GLY A 301 10.82 26.43 6.91
CA GLY A 301 11.90 26.99 7.74
C GLY A 301 13.26 26.36 7.40
N GLU A 302 13.93 25.81 8.40
CA GLU A 302 15.17 25.04 8.32
C GLU A 302 14.93 23.52 8.18
N THR A 303 13.68 23.07 8.24
CA THR A 303 13.33 21.64 8.12
C THR A 303 12.88 21.26 6.71
N SER A 304 13.14 20.02 6.32
CA SER A 304 12.93 19.55 4.97
C SER A 304 12.63 18.05 4.85
N PHE A 305 11.79 17.71 3.88
CA PHE A 305 11.33 16.35 3.60
C PHE A 305 11.59 16.02 2.13
N LEU A 306 12.14 14.83 1.87
CA LEU A 306 12.29 14.30 0.51
C LEU A 306 11.36 13.11 0.31
N LEU A 307 10.40 13.24 -0.58
CA LEU A 307 9.43 12.20 -0.92
C LEU A 307 9.83 11.55 -2.25
N ALA A 308 10.40 10.34 -2.17
CA ALA A 308 10.99 9.69 -3.33
C ALA A 308 10.00 8.93 -4.23
N GLY A 309 8.72 8.81 -3.85
CA GLY A 309 7.78 7.92 -4.53
C GLY A 309 8.39 6.52 -4.67
N ASP A 310 8.36 5.98 -5.88
CA ASP A 310 9.01 4.70 -6.22
C ASP A 310 10.27 4.84 -7.07
N ALA A 311 10.87 6.03 -7.10
CA ALA A 311 12.11 6.28 -7.83
C ALA A 311 13.18 5.23 -7.49
N GLU A 312 13.68 4.56 -8.54
CA GLU A 312 14.77 3.59 -8.44
C GLU A 312 16.12 4.26 -8.74
N ARG A 313 17.20 3.49 -8.65
CA ARG A 313 18.59 3.97 -8.83
C ARG A 313 18.80 4.85 -10.07
N GLU A 314 18.15 4.52 -11.18
CA GLU A 314 18.23 5.26 -12.43
C GLU A 314 17.69 6.68 -12.26
N SER A 315 16.50 6.84 -11.67
CA SER A 315 15.91 8.13 -11.36
C SER A 315 16.71 8.89 -10.30
N GLU A 316 17.15 8.21 -9.22
CA GLU A 316 18.05 8.80 -8.21
C GLU A 316 19.31 9.39 -8.85
N HIS A 317 19.97 8.63 -9.73
CA HIS A 317 21.20 9.08 -10.38
C HIS A 317 20.94 10.26 -11.31
N ALA A 318 19.85 10.24 -12.07
CA ALA A 318 19.49 11.35 -12.94
C ALA A 318 19.25 12.65 -12.15
N ILE A 319 18.57 12.57 -11.00
CA ILE A 319 18.33 13.71 -10.12
C ILE A 319 19.64 14.28 -9.57
N LEU A 320 20.57 13.40 -9.14
CA LEU A 320 21.89 13.83 -8.67
C LEU A 320 22.72 14.48 -9.80
N ASP A 321 22.70 13.91 -11.00
CA ASP A 321 23.43 14.44 -12.16
C ASP A 321 22.86 15.79 -12.63
N ALA A 322 21.56 16.02 -12.45
CA ALA A 322 20.92 17.31 -12.69
C ALA A 322 21.39 18.40 -11.69
N GLY A 323 22.01 18.00 -10.57
CA GLY A 323 22.59 18.92 -9.59
C GLY A 323 21.56 19.58 -8.68
N PHE A 324 20.39 18.97 -8.50
CA PHE A 324 19.38 19.47 -7.57
C PHE A 324 19.81 19.28 -6.11
N ASN A 325 19.32 20.16 -5.24
CA ASN A 325 19.56 20.06 -3.81
C ASN A 325 18.64 18.98 -3.20
N VAL A 326 19.19 17.79 -2.95
CA VAL A 326 18.43 16.67 -2.36
C VAL A 326 18.60 16.55 -0.84
N ALA A 327 19.41 17.41 -0.22
CA ALA A 327 19.66 17.36 1.23
C ALA A 327 18.36 17.56 2.02
N ALA A 328 17.97 16.61 2.86
CA ALA A 328 16.71 16.67 3.60
C ALA A 328 16.81 16.00 4.96
N ASP A 329 16.03 16.46 5.94
CA ASP A 329 16.02 15.90 7.29
C ASP A 329 15.28 14.56 7.35
N VAL A 330 14.18 14.44 6.59
CA VAL A 330 13.36 13.24 6.52
C VAL A 330 13.30 12.71 5.09
N LEU A 331 13.61 11.43 4.90
CA LEU A 331 13.48 10.73 3.62
C LEU A 331 12.30 9.75 3.66
N LYS A 332 11.28 9.94 2.82
CA LYS A 332 10.42 8.82 2.42
C LYS A 332 11.20 7.95 1.45
N VAL A 333 11.51 6.74 1.90
CA VAL A 333 12.36 5.78 1.20
C VAL A 333 11.67 5.31 -0.07
N GLY A 334 12.39 5.30 -1.19
CA GLY A 334 11.85 4.94 -2.50
C GLY A 334 11.32 3.51 -2.54
N HIS A 335 10.22 3.28 -3.26
CA HIS A 335 9.74 1.94 -3.65
C HIS A 335 9.53 1.02 -2.44
N HIS A 336 8.91 1.55 -1.40
CA HIS A 336 8.61 0.86 -0.15
C HIS A 336 9.81 0.17 0.52
N GLY A 337 11.04 0.64 0.26
CA GLY A 337 12.27 0.00 0.72
C GLY A 337 12.71 -1.20 -0.13
N SER A 338 12.36 -1.22 -1.41
CA SER A 338 12.89 -2.15 -2.41
C SER A 338 14.42 -2.11 -2.44
N SER A 339 15.06 -3.22 -2.81
CA SER A 339 16.50 -3.26 -3.04
C SER A 339 16.93 -2.42 -4.25
N THR A 340 16.00 -2.11 -5.17
CA THR A 340 16.23 -1.34 -6.40
C THR A 340 16.39 0.16 -6.16
N SER A 341 15.97 0.67 -5.00
CA SER A 341 16.06 2.08 -4.62
C SER A 341 17.06 2.28 -3.47
N THR A 342 17.13 3.53 -3.02
CA THR A 342 17.89 4.03 -1.88
C THR A 342 19.36 3.65 -2.00
N SER A 343 20.00 4.12 -3.06
CA SER A 343 21.42 3.85 -3.30
C SER A 343 22.34 4.58 -2.30
N TYR A 344 23.57 4.10 -2.14
CA TYR A 344 24.56 4.79 -1.30
C TYR A 344 24.89 6.22 -1.77
N PRO A 345 25.03 6.50 -3.10
CA PRO A 345 25.17 7.88 -3.58
C PRO A 345 23.97 8.75 -3.19
N TRP A 346 22.76 8.24 -3.36
CA TRP A 346 21.53 8.94 -2.98
C TRP A 346 21.52 9.32 -1.50
N LEU A 347 21.71 8.34 -0.60
CA LEU A 347 21.76 8.59 0.85
C LEU A 347 22.88 9.55 1.26
N ARG A 348 24.02 9.52 0.57
CA ARG A 348 25.15 10.40 0.87
C ARG A 348 24.85 11.86 0.56
N GLU A 349 24.11 12.13 -0.50
CA GLU A 349 23.78 13.51 -0.89
C GLU A 349 22.58 14.04 -0.10
N ILE A 350 21.66 13.16 0.33
CA ILE A 350 20.51 13.55 1.17
C ILE A 350 20.94 13.82 2.61
N MET A 351 21.77 12.94 3.19
CA MET A 351 22.17 12.93 4.60
C MET A 351 20.97 13.05 5.58
N PRO A 352 19.95 12.18 5.50
CA PRO A 352 18.77 12.32 6.32
C PRO A 352 19.03 11.93 7.77
N GLN A 353 18.39 12.63 8.70
CA GLN A 353 18.32 12.21 10.11
C GLN A 353 17.31 11.08 10.28
N TYR A 354 16.19 11.16 9.57
CA TYR A 354 15.08 10.22 9.64
C TYR A 354 14.78 9.60 8.28
N ALA A 355 14.36 8.34 8.28
CA ALA A 355 13.80 7.68 7.11
C ALA A 355 12.46 7.04 7.44
N VAL A 356 11.52 7.12 6.51
CA VAL A 356 10.21 6.47 6.59
C VAL A 356 10.08 5.47 5.45
N ILE A 357 9.85 4.21 5.80
CA ILE A 357 9.46 3.17 4.85
C ILE A 357 7.96 2.94 5.01
N MET A 358 7.21 3.24 3.94
CA MET A 358 5.79 2.90 3.84
C MET A 358 5.67 1.52 3.23
N CYS A 359 5.26 0.53 4.03
CA CYS A 359 5.09 -0.85 3.60
C CYS A 359 4.05 -1.57 4.46
N GLY A 360 3.51 -2.67 3.93
CA GLY A 360 2.51 -3.48 4.61
C GLY A 360 3.13 -4.63 5.38
N LYS A 361 2.56 -4.95 6.54
CA LYS A 361 2.97 -6.13 7.32
C LYS A 361 2.77 -7.41 6.51
N ASP A 362 3.78 -8.27 6.50
CA ASP A 362 3.77 -9.55 5.78
C ASP A 362 3.43 -9.41 4.28
N ASN A 363 3.78 -8.28 3.65
CA ASN A 363 3.58 -8.08 2.21
C ASN A 363 4.31 -9.13 1.37
N SER A 364 3.76 -9.45 0.18
CA SER A 364 4.31 -10.51 -0.68
C SER A 364 5.58 -10.14 -1.43
N TYR A 365 5.95 -8.86 -1.46
CA TYR A 365 7.15 -8.36 -2.13
C TYR A 365 8.40 -8.61 -1.28
N GLY A 366 8.23 -8.84 0.02
CA GLY A 366 9.35 -8.92 0.96
C GLY A 366 9.93 -7.55 1.31
N HIS A 367 9.12 -6.50 1.17
CA HIS A 367 9.48 -5.14 1.54
C HIS A 367 9.39 -4.92 3.06
N PRO A 368 10.26 -4.07 3.64
CA PRO A 368 11.48 -3.58 3.01
C PRO A 368 12.53 -4.69 2.89
N HIS A 369 13.39 -4.60 1.88
CA HIS A 369 14.49 -5.54 1.73
C HIS A 369 15.60 -5.27 2.77
N ASP A 370 16.22 -6.34 3.28
CA ASP A 370 17.36 -6.28 4.22
C ASP A 370 18.53 -5.42 3.70
N GLU A 371 18.72 -5.38 2.38
CA GLU A 371 19.75 -4.54 1.76
C GLU A 371 19.48 -3.05 2.03
N THR A 372 18.24 -2.61 1.86
CA THR A 372 17.86 -1.21 2.00
C THR A 372 17.87 -0.78 3.46
N THR A 373 17.33 -1.60 4.37
CA THR A 373 17.40 -1.32 5.82
C THR A 373 18.85 -1.35 6.34
N SER A 374 19.72 -2.18 5.76
CA SER A 374 21.14 -2.17 6.09
C SER A 374 21.84 -0.89 5.63
N LYS A 375 21.56 -0.38 4.43
CA LYS A 375 22.12 0.90 3.96
C LYS A 375 21.74 2.06 4.89
N LEU A 376 20.46 2.12 5.30
CA LEU A 376 19.96 3.15 6.21
C LEU A 376 20.62 3.06 7.60
N ARG A 377 20.74 1.84 8.14
CA ARG A 377 21.45 1.61 9.41
C ARG A 377 22.93 2.00 9.32
N ASP A 378 23.60 1.66 8.22
CA ASP A 378 25.02 1.95 8.01
C ASP A 378 25.27 3.47 7.84
N ALA A 379 24.25 4.21 7.40
CA ALA A 379 24.23 5.67 7.34
C ALA A 379 23.76 6.34 8.66
N GLU A 380 23.54 5.55 9.73
CA GLU A 380 23.09 6.02 11.04
C GLU A 380 21.74 6.78 11.02
N VAL A 381 20.88 6.45 10.05
CA VAL A 381 19.55 7.05 9.89
C VAL A 381 18.55 6.40 10.85
N GLU A 382 17.76 7.20 11.54
CA GLU A 382 16.68 6.70 12.39
C GLU A 382 15.48 6.27 11.52
N LEU A 383 15.20 4.97 11.52
CA LEU A 383 14.21 4.36 10.63
C LEU A 383 12.85 4.16 11.32
N TYR A 384 11.81 4.68 10.68
CA TYR A 384 10.40 4.42 10.99
C TYR A 384 9.74 3.60 9.86
N ARG A 385 8.81 2.71 10.21
CA ARG A 385 8.12 1.85 9.25
C ARG A 385 6.63 1.77 9.56
N THR A 386 5.78 1.92 8.55
CA THR A 386 4.32 1.90 8.78
C THR A 386 3.80 0.53 9.25
N ASP A 387 4.47 -0.57 8.90
CA ASP A 387 4.09 -1.90 9.36
C ASP A 387 4.46 -2.20 10.82
N GLU A 388 5.37 -1.42 11.41
CA GLU A 388 5.82 -1.55 12.80
C GLU A 388 5.26 -0.43 13.69
N ASN A 389 5.14 0.79 13.15
CA ASN A 389 4.80 2.00 13.89
C ASN A 389 3.38 2.51 13.60
N GLY A 390 2.66 1.92 12.64
CA GLY A 390 1.38 2.41 12.17
C GLY A 390 1.53 3.75 11.43
N THR A 391 0.56 4.64 11.56
CA THR A 391 0.70 5.99 10.99
C THR A 391 1.83 6.75 11.70
N ILE A 392 2.72 7.37 10.93
CA ILE A 392 3.86 8.13 11.43
C ILE A 392 3.64 9.60 11.09
N VAL A 393 3.74 10.48 12.09
CA VAL A 393 3.46 11.90 11.93
C VAL A 393 4.67 12.71 12.37
N PHE A 394 5.22 13.51 11.47
CA PHE A 394 6.23 14.51 11.78
C PHE A 394 5.58 15.87 11.95
N ILE A 395 6.00 16.59 12.98
CA ILE A 395 5.55 17.94 13.31
C ILE A 395 6.81 18.81 13.35
N SER A 396 6.84 19.80 12.46
CA SER A 396 7.91 20.79 12.36
C SER A 396 7.41 22.14 12.81
N ASP A 397 8.18 22.87 13.63
CA ASP A 397 7.96 24.29 13.92
C ASP A 397 8.80 25.22 13.03
N GLY A 398 9.48 24.64 12.04
CA GLY A 398 10.38 25.34 11.13
C GLY A 398 11.84 25.37 11.60
N GLU A 399 12.18 24.87 12.78
CA GLU A 399 13.57 24.69 13.23
C GLU A 399 13.80 23.25 13.72
N ASP A 400 12.88 22.73 14.55
CA ASP A 400 12.96 21.42 15.16
C ASP A 400 11.90 20.46 14.59
N LEU A 401 12.22 19.15 14.61
CA LEU A 401 11.31 18.07 14.22
C LEU A 401 10.92 17.22 15.44
N ARG A 402 9.63 16.94 15.55
CA ARG A 402 9.07 15.94 16.47
C ARG A 402 8.34 14.87 15.69
N VAL A 403 8.50 13.62 16.10
CA VAL A 403 7.83 12.47 15.48
C VAL A 403 6.90 11.78 16.47
N GLU A 404 5.71 11.41 16.00
CA GLU A 404 4.71 10.63 16.72
C GLU A 404 4.34 9.38 15.90
N THR A 405 4.11 8.26 16.58
CA THR A 405 3.71 6.99 15.97
C THR A 405 2.41 6.48 16.59
N GLU A 406 1.66 5.70 15.81
CA GLU A 406 0.41 5.09 16.26
C GLU A 406 0.63 3.97 17.29
N PHE A 407 1.71 3.19 17.14
CA PHE A 407 2.05 2.04 18.00
C PHE A 407 3.35 2.20 18.79
#